data_AF-A0A8S0FJU1-F1
#
_entry.id   AF-A0A8S0FJU1-F1
#
_cell.length_a   1.000
_cell.length_b   1.000
_cell.length_c   1.000
_cell.angle_alpha   90.00
_cell.angle_beta   90.00
_cell.angle_gamma   90.00
#
_symmetry.space_group_name_H-M   'P 1'
#
loop_
_entity.id
_entity.type
_entity.pdbx_description
1 polymer ?
#
loop_
_entity_poly.entity_id
_entity_poly.type
_entity_poly.pdbx_seq_one_letter_code
_entity_poly.pdbx_strand_id
1 'polypeptide(L)'
;MLFLAVRWLQRQLAGQELLETRATRILNGERGSNVLGTIYEWPPRTSSALDTLLCEIQNAREQHSRLDTLIRSYAAQDMKTGLNNRLFFDNQLATLLEDQEKVGTHGIVMMIRLPDFNMLSDTWGHSLVEEQFFSLTNLLSTFMMRYPGALLARFSKTPSQ
;
A
#
# COMPACT_ATOMS: atom_id res chain seq x y z
N MET A 1 -57.31 -11.38 -22.39
CA MET A 1 -56.67 -11.13 -21.06
C MET A 1 -55.54 -12.11 -20.75
N LEU A 2 -55.73 -13.42 -20.92
CA LEU A 2 -54.70 -14.44 -20.61
C LEU A 2 -53.38 -14.29 -21.38
N PHE A 3 -53.43 -14.03 -22.69
CA PHE A 3 -52.23 -13.87 -23.51
C PHE A 3 -51.32 -12.70 -23.08
N LEU A 4 -51.92 -11.59 -22.66
CA LEU A 4 -51.20 -10.43 -22.15
C LEU A 4 -50.54 -10.73 -20.81
N ALA A 5 -51.22 -11.47 -19.92
CA ALA A 5 -50.67 -11.90 -18.64
C ALA A 5 -49.48 -12.87 -18.83
N VAL A 6 -49.59 -13.85 -19.73
CA VAL A 6 -48.50 -14.79 -20.04
C VAL A 6 -47.30 -14.05 -20.63
N ARG A 7 -47.53 -13.14 -21.58
CA ARG A 7 -46.44 -12.36 -22.19
C ARG A 7 -45.76 -11.41 -21.19
N TRP A 8 -46.52 -10.86 -20.24
CA TRP A 8 -45.98 -10.05 -19.15
C TRP A 8 -45.13 -10.90 -18.20
N LEU A 9 -45.59 -12.09 -17.83
CA LEU A 9 -44.87 -13.02 -16.96
C LEU A 9 -43.56 -13.51 -17.60
N GLN A 10 -43.57 -13.84 -18.89
CA GLN A 10 -42.35 -14.24 -19.61
C GLN A 10 -41.31 -13.11 -19.62
N ARG A 11 -41.75 -11.86 -19.78
CA ARG A 11 -40.85 -10.70 -19.75
C ARG A 11 -40.27 -10.45 -18.35
N GLN A 12 -41.06 -10.72 -17.31
CA GLN A 12 -40.61 -10.69 -15.91
C GLN A 12 -39.55 -11.76 -15.63
N LEU A 13 -39.81 -13.02 -16.02
CA LEU A 13 -38.87 -14.13 -15.84
C LEU A 13 -37.53 -13.87 -16.52
N ALA A 14 -37.56 -13.37 -17.76
CA ALA A 14 -36.35 -13.04 -18.50
C ALA A 14 -35.51 -11.96 -17.78
N GLY A 15 -36.16 -10.96 -17.17
CA GLY A 15 -35.47 -9.96 -16.36
C GLY A 15 -34.87 -10.51 -15.07
N GLN A 16 -35.50 -11.51 -14.45
CA GLN A 16 -34.98 -12.20 -13.27
C GLN A 16 -33.78 -13.09 -13.60
N GLU A 17 -33.81 -13.79 -14.72
CA GLU A 17 -32.71 -14.68 -15.14
C GLU A 17 -31.40 -13.91 -15.39
N LEU A 18 -31.50 -12.70 -15.95
CA LEU A 18 -30.36 -11.81 -16.11
C LEU A 18 -29.76 -11.40 -14.76
N LEU A 19 -30.61 -11.07 -13.78
CA LEU A 19 -30.20 -10.73 -12.42
C LEU A 19 -29.52 -11.91 -11.72
N GLU A 20 -30.08 -13.12 -11.86
CA GLU A 20 -29.53 -14.36 -11.28
C GLU A 20 -28.15 -14.70 -11.88
N THR A 21 -28.01 -14.57 -13.20
CA THR A 21 -26.74 -14.77 -13.91
C THR A 21 -25.68 -13.76 -13.48
N ARG A 22 -26.08 -12.53 -13.13
CA ARG A 22 -25.16 -11.55 -12.57
C ARG A 22 -24.82 -11.88 -11.11
N ALA A 23 -25.79 -12.24 -10.29
CA ALA A 23 -25.58 -12.61 -8.90
C ALA A 23 -24.58 -13.78 -8.77
N THR A 24 -24.72 -14.80 -9.60
CA THR A 24 -23.77 -15.92 -9.66
C THR A 24 -22.36 -15.48 -10.05
N ARG A 25 -22.21 -14.58 -11.03
CA ARG A 25 -20.90 -13.98 -11.38
C ARG A 25 -20.29 -13.18 -10.23
N ILE A 26 -21.10 -12.41 -9.50
CA ILE A 26 -20.67 -11.70 -8.29
C ILE A 26 -20.20 -12.70 -7.22
N LEU A 27 -20.93 -13.79 -7.00
CA LEU A 27 -20.55 -14.82 -6.02
C LEU A 27 -19.28 -15.58 -6.44
N ASN A 28 -19.07 -15.78 -7.74
CA ASN A 28 -17.85 -16.37 -8.30
C ASN A 28 -16.63 -15.43 -8.23
N GLY A 29 -16.81 -14.20 -7.75
CA GLY A 29 -15.71 -13.26 -7.52
C GLY A 29 -15.38 -12.37 -8.71
N GLU A 30 -16.20 -12.34 -9.76
CA GLU A 30 -16.05 -11.34 -10.82
C GLU A 30 -16.28 -9.94 -10.25
N ARG A 31 -15.39 -8.99 -10.57
CA ARG A 31 -15.43 -7.61 -10.05
C ARG A 31 -15.08 -6.63 -11.18
N GLY A 32 -15.42 -5.36 -10.97
CA GLY A 32 -15.14 -4.27 -11.91
C GLY A 32 -16.32 -3.95 -12.84
N SER A 33 -16.04 -3.19 -13.90
CA SER A 33 -17.03 -2.71 -14.89
C SER A 33 -17.77 -3.84 -15.62
N ASN A 34 -17.22 -5.05 -15.64
CA ASN A 34 -17.83 -6.22 -16.30
C ASN A 34 -19.06 -6.78 -15.55
N VAL A 35 -19.35 -6.28 -14.35
CA VAL A 35 -20.43 -6.77 -13.47
C VAL A 35 -21.53 -5.72 -13.25
N LEU A 36 -21.48 -4.60 -13.99
CA LEU A 36 -22.53 -3.57 -13.91
C LEU A 36 -23.85 -4.10 -14.47
N GLY A 37 -24.94 -3.75 -13.79
CA GLY A 37 -26.29 -4.17 -14.16
C GLY A 37 -26.76 -3.60 -15.50
N THR A 38 -27.60 -4.36 -16.19
CA THR A 38 -28.26 -3.90 -17.42
C THR A 38 -29.67 -3.36 -17.14
N ILE A 39 -30.12 -2.38 -17.92
CA ILE A 39 -31.48 -1.78 -17.82
C ILE A 39 -32.60 -2.82 -17.98
N TYR A 40 -32.32 -3.98 -18.59
CA TYR A 40 -33.26 -5.08 -18.79
C TYR A 40 -33.42 -5.98 -17.56
N GLU A 41 -32.60 -5.81 -16.52
CA GLU A 41 -32.69 -6.61 -15.30
C GLU A 41 -33.88 -6.22 -14.44
N TRP A 42 -34.50 -7.23 -13.84
CA TRP A 42 -35.62 -7.04 -12.94
C TRP A 42 -35.42 -7.85 -11.65
N PRO A 43 -35.69 -7.29 -10.46
CA PRO A 43 -36.20 -5.94 -10.20
C PRO A 43 -35.14 -4.84 -10.36
N PRO A 44 -35.49 -3.67 -10.93
CA PRO A 44 -34.53 -2.59 -11.17
C PRO A 44 -33.97 -1.98 -9.88
N ARG A 45 -34.76 -1.97 -8.79
CA ARG A 45 -34.30 -1.49 -7.47
C ARG A 45 -33.23 -2.39 -6.89
N THR A 46 -33.42 -3.71 -6.97
CA THR A 46 -32.42 -4.69 -6.54
C THR A 46 -31.17 -4.56 -7.38
N SER A 47 -31.31 -4.41 -8.70
CA SER A 47 -30.17 -4.21 -9.59
C SER A 47 -29.37 -2.97 -9.21
N SER A 48 -30.03 -1.83 -9.08
CA SER A 48 -29.38 -0.57 -8.72
C SER A 48 -28.75 -0.62 -7.33
N ALA A 49 -29.37 -1.30 -6.36
CA ALA A 49 -28.79 -1.48 -5.03
C ALA A 49 -27.49 -2.32 -5.08
N LEU A 50 -27.47 -3.38 -5.88
CA LEU A 50 -26.25 -4.18 -6.11
C LEU A 50 -25.15 -3.33 -6.76
N ASP A 51 -25.49 -2.51 -7.76
CA ASP A 51 -24.53 -1.62 -8.43
C ASP A 51 -23.92 -0.61 -7.44
N THR A 52 -24.75 0.02 -6.59
CA THR A 52 -24.27 0.95 -5.55
C THR A 52 -23.36 0.25 -4.55
N LEU A 53 -23.75 -0.92 -4.03
CA LEU A 53 -22.92 -1.67 -3.07
C LEU A 53 -21.60 -2.13 -3.68
N LEU A 54 -21.60 -2.58 -4.94
CA LEU A 54 -20.38 -2.96 -5.64
C LEU A 54 -19.44 -1.76 -5.83
N CYS A 55 -19.99 -0.59 -6.15
CA CYS A 55 -19.24 0.66 -6.26
C CYS A 55 -18.62 1.05 -4.91
N GLU A 56 -19.41 1.02 -3.83
CA GLU A 56 -18.93 1.32 -2.48
C GLU A 56 -17.81 0.36 -2.03
N ILE A 57 -17.94 -0.94 -2.28
CA ILE A 57 -16.91 -1.93 -1.98
C ILE A 57 -15.63 -1.68 -2.78
N GLN A 58 -15.74 -1.33 -4.06
CA GLN A 58 -14.58 -0.99 -4.89
C GLN A 58 -13.86 0.26 -4.36
N ASN A 59 -14.61 1.32 -4.06
CA ASN A 59 -14.05 2.54 -3.47
C ASN A 59 -13.37 2.28 -2.13
N ALA A 60 -13.99 1.49 -1.25
CA ALA A 60 -13.40 1.11 0.03
C ALA A 60 -12.11 0.30 -0.13
N ARG A 61 -12.06 -0.63 -1.10
CA ARG A 61 -10.84 -1.39 -1.42
C ARG A 61 -9.74 -0.49 -1.96
N GLU A 62 -10.05 0.45 -2.83
CA GLU A 62 -9.05 1.42 -3.32
C GLU A 62 -8.51 2.28 -2.18
N GLN A 63 -9.37 2.77 -1.30
CA GLN A 63 -8.97 3.53 -0.11
C GLN A 63 -8.07 2.69 0.81
N HIS A 64 -8.45 1.44 1.09
CA HIS A 64 -7.65 0.55 1.90
C HIS A 64 -6.28 0.26 1.26
N SER A 65 -6.22 0.01 -0.04
CA SER A 65 -4.97 -0.21 -0.77
C SER A 65 -4.05 1.02 -0.73
N ARG A 66 -4.62 2.23 -0.86
CA ARG A 66 -3.87 3.49 -0.69
C ARG A 66 -3.34 3.63 0.73
N LEU A 67 -4.16 3.31 1.73
CA LEU A 67 -3.71 3.31 3.13
C LEU A 67 -2.60 2.29 3.37
N ASP A 68 -2.71 1.06 2.84
CA ASP A 68 -1.66 0.05 2.97
C ASP A 68 -0.35 0.51 2.32
N THR A 69 -0.43 1.19 1.18
CA THR A 69 0.74 1.80 0.52
C THR A 69 1.36 2.88 1.40
N LEU A 70 0.54 3.74 1.99
CA LEU A 70 0.99 4.76 2.92
C LEU A 70 1.58 4.16 4.20
N ILE A 71 0.92 3.16 4.81
CA ILE A 71 1.43 2.46 5.99
C ILE A 71 2.76 1.80 5.66
N ARG A 72 2.91 1.20 4.47
CA ARG A 72 4.19 0.62 4.04
C ARG A 72 5.25 1.69 3.85
N SER A 73 4.94 2.86 3.27
CA SER A 73 5.90 3.95 3.11
C SER A 73 6.26 4.62 4.44
N TYR A 74 5.29 4.76 5.36
CA TYR A 74 5.51 5.32 6.70
C TYR A 74 6.25 4.34 7.60
N ALA A 75 5.90 3.04 7.56
CA ALA A 75 6.68 2.02 8.24
C ALA A 75 8.12 2.03 7.74
N ALA A 76 8.34 2.27 6.44
CA ALA A 76 9.65 2.37 5.81
C ALA A 76 10.48 3.61 6.18
N GLN A 77 9.94 4.59 6.93
CA GLN A 77 10.67 5.79 7.36
C GLN A 77 10.78 5.88 8.88
N ASP A 78 11.96 6.20 9.40
CA ASP A 78 12.18 6.48 10.82
C ASP A 78 11.63 7.87 11.18
N MET A 79 10.56 7.89 11.98
CA MET A 79 9.84 9.09 12.42
C MET A 79 10.72 10.12 13.15
N LYS A 80 11.88 9.71 13.69
CA LYS A 80 12.81 10.62 14.39
C LYS A 80 13.81 11.34 13.47
N THR A 81 14.08 10.81 12.27
CA THR A 81 15.14 11.34 11.38
C THR A 81 14.69 11.58 9.94
N GLY A 82 13.55 11.02 9.53
CA GLY A 82 13.12 11.02 8.13
C GLY A 82 13.95 10.10 7.23
N LEU A 83 14.93 9.38 7.77
CA LEU A 83 15.70 8.37 7.03
C LEU A 83 14.86 7.11 6.79
N ASN A 84 15.26 6.29 5.81
CA ASN A 84 14.65 4.98 5.65
C ASN A 84 14.90 4.12 6.90
N ASN A 85 13.94 3.27 7.24
CA ASN A 85 14.07 2.33 8.34
C ASN A 85 14.91 1.11 7.90
N ARG A 86 15.26 0.28 8.88
CA ARG A 86 15.96 -0.99 8.64
C ARG A 86 15.25 -1.90 7.62
N LEU A 87 13.94 -2.04 7.73
CA LEU A 87 13.16 -2.96 6.88
C LEU A 87 13.25 -2.56 5.40
N PHE A 88 13.18 -1.26 5.10
CA PHE A 88 13.32 -0.74 3.75
C PHE A 88 14.71 -1.00 3.19
N PHE A 89 15.76 -0.79 4.00
CA PHE A 89 17.12 -1.12 3.59
C PHE A 89 17.28 -2.60 3.24
N ASP A 90 16.79 -3.49 4.09
CA ASP A 90 16.90 -4.94 3.89
C ASP A 90 16.16 -5.38 2.62
N ASN A 91 14.95 -4.85 2.37
CA ASN A 91 14.17 -5.14 1.15
C ASN A 91 14.86 -4.62 -0.12
N GLN A 92 15.38 -3.39 -0.09
CA GLN A 92 16.08 -2.81 -1.23
C GLN A 92 17.41 -3.53 -1.48
N LEU A 93 18.13 -3.94 -0.43
CA LEU A 93 19.35 -4.73 -0.56
C LEU A 93 19.07 -6.10 -1.16
N ALA A 94 18.01 -6.79 -0.74
CA ALA A 94 17.59 -8.06 -1.33
C ALA A 94 17.27 -7.91 -2.82
N THR A 95 16.49 -6.87 -3.18
CA THR A 95 16.16 -6.57 -4.59
C THR A 95 17.42 -6.32 -5.43
N LEU A 96 18.39 -5.57 -4.90
CA LEU A 96 19.66 -5.29 -5.59
C LEU A 96 20.54 -6.53 -5.77
N LEU A 97 20.43 -7.52 -4.88
CA LEU A 97 21.19 -8.78 -4.95
C LEU A 97 20.50 -9.82 -5.85
N GLU A 98 19.17 -9.81 -5.92
CA GLU A 98 18.38 -10.73 -6.74
C GLU A 98 18.37 -10.37 -8.23
N ASP A 99 18.74 -9.14 -8.60
CA ASP A 99 18.77 -8.65 -9.98
C ASP A 99 19.90 -9.33 -10.80
N GLN A 100 19.66 -10.59 -11.19
CA GLN A 100 20.61 -11.49 -11.87
C GLN A 100 21.06 -10.98 -13.26
N GLU A 101 20.38 -9.99 -13.84
CA GLU A 101 20.78 -9.39 -15.12
C GLU A 101 22.08 -8.56 -15.02
N LYS A 102 22.49 -8.18 -13.80
CA LYS A 102 23.77 -7.48 -13.58
C LYS A 102 24.77 -8.38 -12.86
N VAL A 103 25.22 -9.42 -13.57
CA VAL A 103 26.43 -10.17 -13.21
C VAL A 103 27.61 -9.18 -13.17
N GLY A 104 27.93 -8.66 -11.98
CA GLY A 104 29.02 -7.72 -11.78
C GLY A 104 28.69 -6.42 -11.02
N THR A 105 27.47 -6.21 -10.51
CA THR A 105 27.21 -5.06 -9.62
C THR A 105 27.92 -5.24 -8.28
N HIS A 106 29.08 -4.61 -8.13
CA HIS A 106 29.79 -4.53 -6.86
C HIS A 106 29.22 -3.34 -6.09
N GLY A 107 28.60 -3.62 -4.94
CA GLY A 107 28.12 -2.60 -4.01
C GLY A 107 28.99 -2.55 -2.76
N ILE A 108 28.99 -1.40 -2.09
CA ILE A 108 29.60 -1.25 -0.76
C ILE A 108 28.47 -1.03 0.23
N VAL A 109 28.46 -1.82 1.31
CA VAL A 109 27.62 -1.56 2.47
C VAL A 109 28.50 -0.96 3.56
N MET A 110 28.14 0.24 4.01
CA MET A 110 28.83 0.94 5.09
C MET A 110 27.93 1.01 6.32
N MET A 111 28.42 0.48 7.44
CA MET A 111 27.75 0.58 8.75
C MET A 111 28.46 1.63 9.60
N ILE A 112 27.76 2.72 9.90
CA ILE A 112 28.28 3.79 10.76
C ILE A 112 27.64 3.63 12.14
N ARG A 113 28.44 3.23 13.14
CA ARG A 113 28.02 3.24 14.54
C ARG A 113 28.55 4.50 15.22
N LEU A 114 27.63 5.32 15.71
CA LEU A 114 27.98 6.46 16.54
C LEU A 114 28.18 6.00 18.00
N PRO A 115 29.07 6.66 18.76
CA PRO A 115 29.29 6.36 20.18
C PRO A 115 28.01 6.54 21.00
N ASP A 116 27.88 5.79 22.11
CA ASP A 116 26.69 5.82 22.95
C ASP A 116 26.46 7.21 23.56
N PHE A 117 25.48 7.92 23.00
CA PHE A 117 25.15 9.29 23.32
C PHE A 117 24.59 9.48 24.73
N ASN A 118 24.18 8.40 25.42
CA ASN A 118 23.68 8.46 26.79
C ASN A 118 24.75 8.99 27.77
N MET A 119 26.04 8.65 27.57
CA MET A 119 27.12 9.21 28.40
C MET A 119 27.45 10.66 28.05
N LEU A 120 27.20 11.07 26.80
CA LEU A 120 27.44 12.44 26.32
C LEU A 120 26.31 13.39 26.72
N SER A 121 25.06 12.92 26.76
CA SER A 121 23.91 13.72 27.19
C SER A 121 23.98 14.12 28.66
N ASP A 122 24.56 13.26 29.51
CA ASP A 122 24.75 13.57 30.94
C ASP A 122 25.73 14.73 31.16
N THR A 123 26.64 14.98 30.21
CA THR A 123 27.68 16.04 30.33
C THR A 123 27.34 17.30 29.52
N TRP A 124 26.64 17.17 28.39
CA TRP A 124 26.43 18.28 27.43
C TRP A 124 24.94 18.69 27.26
N GLY A 125 24.02 17.98 27.91
CA GLY A 125 22.58 18.19 27.77
C GLY A 125 21.98 17.46 26.56
N HIS A 126 20.78 16.91 26.72
CA HIS A 126 20.10 16.12 25.68
C HIS A 126 19.86 16.89 24.37
N SER A 127 19.59 18.20 24.44
CA SER A 127 19.26 19.02 23.28
C SER A 127 20.44 19.22 22.31
N LEU A 128 21.64 19.46 22.83
CA LEU A 128 22.83 19.69 22.00
C LEU A 128 23.25 18.41 21.27
N VAL A 129 23.07 17.27 21.91
CA VAL A 129 23.36 15.95 21.32
C VAL A 129 22.39 15.61 20.20
N GLU A 130 21.10 15.92 20.36
CA GLU A 130 20.11 15.75 19.30
C GLU A 130 20.37 16.66 18.09
N GLU A 131 20.77 17.92 18.31
CA GLU A 131 21.11 18.86 17.23
C GLU A 131 22.33 18.38 16.42
N GLN A 132 23.37 17.88 17.10
CA GLN A 132 24.53 17.32 16.45
C GLN A 132 24.18 16.07 15.62
N PHE A 133 23.28 15.21 16.14
CA PHE A 133 22.81 14.02 15.45
C PHE A 133 21.98 14.37 14.20
N PHE A 134 21.12 15.40 14.31
CA PHE A 134 20.35 15.90 13.17
C PHE A 134 21.27 16.49 12.10
N SER A 135 22.28 17.27 12.51
CA SER A 135 23.28 17.86 11.60
C SER A 135 24.09 16.78 10.86
N LEU A 136 24.54 15.74 11.56
CA LEU A 136 25.22 14.59 10.95
C LEU A 136 24.31 13.87 9.95
N THR A 137 23.06 13.64 10.34
CA THR A 137 22.07 12.97 9.48
C THR A 137 21.83 13.78 8.20
N ASN A 138 21.68 15.09 8.31
CA ASN A 138 21.53 15.97 7.16
C ASN A 138 22.76 15.98 6.24
N LEU A 139 23.96 15.96 6.82
CA LEU A 139 25.20 15.87 6.04
C LEU A 139 25.24 14.57 5.24
N LEU A 140 24.94 13.44 5.88
CA LEU A 140 24.90 12.14 5.23
C LEU A 140 23.83 12.11 4.13
N SER A 141 22.62 12.59 4.41
CA SER A 141 21.56 12.70 3.41
C SER A 141 21.98 13.55 2.20
N THR A 142 22.60 14.70 2.44
CA THR A 142 23.12 15.59 1.38
C THR A 142 24.23 14.90 0.57
N PHE A 143 25.12 14.17 1.23
CA PHE A 143 26.18 13.40 0.56
C PHE A 143 25.59 12.30 -0.33
N MET A 144 24.52 11.64 0.12
CA MET A 144 23.85 10.57 -0.63
C MET A 144 23.12 11.06 -1.87
N MET A 145 22.64 12.31 -1.88
CA MET A 145 22.07 12.91 -3.11
C MET A 145 23.08 12.96 -4.28
N ARG A 146 24.39 12.93 -3.99
CA ARG A 146 25.43 12.94 -5.02
C ARG A 146 25.61 11.59 -5.74
N TYR A 147 25.06 10.51 -5.19
CA TYR A 147 25.18 9.16 -5.73
C TYR A 147 23.79 8.57 -6.02
N PRO A 148 23.31 8.62 -7.27
CA PRO A 148 22.01 8.06 -7.62
C PRO A 148 22.00 6.54 -7.35
N GLY A 149 21.08 6.08 -6.51
CA GLY A 149 20.98 4.68 -6.07
C GLY A 149 21.66 4.37 -4.74
N ALA A 150 22.31 5.35 -4.09
CA ALA A 150 22.78 5.19 -2.73
C ALA A 150 21.61 5.16 -1.74
N LEU A 151 21.65 4.23 -0.80
CA LEU A 151 20.61 4.02 0.20
C LEU A 151 21.16 4.36 1.58
N LEU A 152 20.49 5.28 2.27
CA LEU A 152 20.76 5.61 3.66
C LEU A 152 19.58 5.17 4.50
N ALA A 153 19.87 4.43 5.57
CA ALA A 153 18.87 3.96 6.51
C ALA A 153 19.40 4.02 7.94
N ARG A 154 18.50 4.25 8.89
CA ARG A 154 18.83 4.20 10.31
C ARG A 154 18.65 2.79 10.85
N PHE A 155 19.77 2.18 11.25
CA PHE A 155 19.78 0.95 12.04
C PHE A 155 19.68 1.30 13.53
N SER A 156 18.46 1.52 14.04
CA SER A 156 18.25 1.60 15.48
C SER A 156 18.23 0.19 16.07
N LYS A 157 18.97 -0.03 17.17
CA LYS A 157 18.67 -1.16 18.04
C LYS A 157 17.31 -0.87 18.66
N THR A 158 16.35 -1.77 18.45
CA THR A 158 15.15 -1.82 19.30
C THR A 158 15.63 -1.76 20.74
N PRO A 159 15.10 -0.87 21.59
CA PRO A 159 15.42 -0.93 23.00
C PRO A 159 15.03 -2.34 23.47
N SER A 160 16.02 -3.12 23.87
CA SER A 160 15.79 -4.38 24.58
C SER A 160 14.93 -4.03 25.79
N GLN A 161 13.72 -4.60 25.85
CA GLN A 161 12.92 -4.61 27.07
C GLN A 161 13.72 -5.22 28.22
#